data_AF-A0A2V8HXQ5-F1
#
_entry.id   AF-A0A2V8HXQ5-F1
#
_cell.length_a   1.000
_cell.length_b   1.000
_cell.length_c   1.000
_cell.angle_alpha   90.00
_cell.angle_beta   90.00
_cell.angle_gamma   90.00
#
_symmetry.space_group_name_H-M   'P 1'
#
loop_
_entity.id
_entity.type
_entity.pdbx_description
1 polymer ?
#
loop_
_entity_poly.entity_id
_entity_poly.type
_entity_poly.pdbx_seq_one_letter_code
_entity_poly.pdbx_strand_id
1 'polypeptide(L)'
;MKTPPRLLARTLTVTFATVAVILTVVFIVITLDVRDRVRAAETEKLRVSENVFTALETKRQQDQIAAMATLAENPTLKAALDTYFTESRFSGSSDEQLRATVTGEAAKLATQTPADVLAVVQTDGKIFTSAGPAASRWPSGEKIDLPAEPTFQSVTVLPAGAFRVTGARLTFGDRVIGALVAGTSLDANYAQELSNLSTAGVVVTVNNSVVARTVPEEVARDLVAAKPTTGTGMLGNEEYAIRTMFSSGATRVYTLTSIDAAARKATSDALVAVASIAFGSFILAALGSFWLARLLSEPINRVSSEIATMTNAHDFGRTLEPTGSSRELDALTTAFNDLMRGLAAAEAETRSAYLGAIRALAAALDARDPYTAGHSERVSTLSVKMGRVMNLDANQLEVLRLGALLHDIGKIGVSDEILRKNGPLTAEEFEQIKRHPALGARILRQVPLFAPHLPIVELHHERPDGRGYPFGLRGEDIPLDARIVHVADAFDAMTSARAYRAARPAAVAFAELERFSGTQFDPACVEALLAAMPANHDIAEPALAQLLGRQLV
;
A
#
# COMPACT_ATOMS: atom_id res chain seq x y z
N MET A 1 -14.88 13.88 -8.79
CA MET A 1 -14.15 12.92 -7.92
C MET A 1 -12.67 13.05 -8.25
N LYS A 2 -11.82 13.53 -7.33
CA LYS A 2 -10.37 13.64 -7.56
C LYS A 2 -9.79 12.22 -7.58
N THR A 3 -9.08 11.86 -8.65
CA THR A 3 -8.33 10.60 -8.73
C THR A 3 -7.38 10.50 -7.53
N PRO A 4 -7.35 9.38 -6.80
CA PRO A 4 -6.43 9.21 -5.68
C PRO A 4 -4.99 9.40 -6.15
N PRO A 5 -4.10 9.98 -5.31
CA PRO A 5 -2.72 10.19 -5.68
C PRO A 5 -2.08 8.87 -6.11
N ARG A 6 -1.42 8.84 -7.28
CA ARG A 6 -0.86 7.64 -7.91
C ARG A 6 0.06 6.83 -6.98
N LEU A 7 0.72 7.53 -6.07
CA LEU A 7 1.64 6.95 -5.09
C LEU A 7 0.90 6.07 -4.07
N LEU A 8 -0.28 6.51 -3.62
CA LEU A 8 -1.16 5.81 -2.67
C LEU A 8 -1.75 4.53 -3.29
N ALA A 9 -2.17 4.60 -4.55
CA ALA A 9 -2.66 3.43 -5.27
C ALA A 9 -1.54 2.37 -5.46
N ARG A 10 -0.32 2.80 -5.80
CA ARG A 10 0.82 1.89 -5.97
C ARG A 10 1.27 1.27 -4.65
N THR A 11 1.39 2.04 -3.58
CA THR A 11 1.78 1.49 -2.28
C THR A 11 0.76 0.50 -1.76
N LEU A 12 -0.55 0.83 -1.81
CA LEU A 12 -1.62 -0.11 -1.45
C LEU A 12 -1.55 -1.40 -2.26
N THR A 13 -1.34 -1.31 -3.57
CA THR A 13 -1.29 -2.51 -4.44
C THR A 13 -0.15 -3.43 -4.05
N VAL A 14 1.05 -2.88 -3.79
CA VAL A 14 2.23 -3.68 -3.39
C VAL A 14 2.04 -4.30 -2.01
N THR A 15 1.56 -3.55 -1.02
CA THR A 15 1.32 -4.12 0.32
C THR A 15 0.23 -5.18 0.28
N PHE A 16 -0.89 -4.95 -0.41
CA PHE A 16 -1.95 -5.96 -0.51
C PHE A 16 -1.50 -7.22 -1.23
N ALA A 17 -0.76 -7.09 -2.34
CA ALA A 17 -0.22 -8.25 -3.06
C ALA A 17 0.72 -9.07 -2.16
N THR A 18 1.60 -8.39 -1.40
CA THR A 18 2.56 -9.06 -0.51
C THR A 18 1.84 -9.81 0.62
N VAL A 19 0.86 -9.15 1.26
CA VAL A 19 0.06 -9.77 2.34
C VAL A 19 -0.74 -10.96 1.81
N ALA A 20 -1.34 -10.86 0.63
CA ALA A 20 -2.08 -11.95 0.02
C ALA A 20 -1.22 -13.19 -0.25
N VAL A 21 0.00 -12.99 -0.76
CA VAL A 21 0.96 -14.09 -1.00
C VAL A 21 1.35 -14.75 0.32
N ILE A 22 1.70 -13.98 1.35
CA ILE A 22 2.08 -14.52 2.66
C ILE A 22 0.93 -15.33 3.27
N LEU A 23 -0.29 -14.77 3.27
CA LEU A 23 -1.47 -15.46 3.81
C LEU A 23 -1.78 -16.75 3.06
N THR A 24 -1.61 -16.77 1.73
CA THR A 24 -1.80 -17.98 0.93
C THR A 24 -0.79 -19.06 1.30
N VAL A 25 0.48 -18.70 1.48
CA VAL A 25 1.52 -19.67 1.90
C VAL A 25 1.23 -20.18 3.31
N VAL A 26 0.93 -19.30 4.26
CA VAL A 26 0.60 -19.67 5.65
C VAL A 26 -0.61 -20.61 5.69
N PHE A 27 -1.64 -20.31 4.88
CA PHE A 27 -2.84 -21.14 4.76
C PHE A 27 -2.51 -22.56 4.30
N ILE A 28 -1.70 -22.70 3.24
CA ILE A 28 -1.28 -24.00 2.71
C ILE A 28 -0.52 -24.78 3.78
N VAL A 29 0.43 -24.14 4.46
CA VAL A 29 1.25 -24.78 5.51
C VAL A 29 0.38 -25.25 6.69
N ILE A 30 -0.54 -24.43 7.19
CA ILE A 30 -1.43 -24.80 8.30
C ILE A 30 -2.34 -25.97 7.90
N THR A 31 -2.88 -25.94 6.68
CA THR A 31 -3.80 -27.01 6.22
C THR A 31 -3.08 -28.35 6.15
N LEU A 32 -1.83 -28.35 5.66
CA LEU A 32 -1.00 -29.56 5.61
C LEU A 32 -0.61 -30.04 7.02
N ASP A 33 -0.15 -29.14 7.89
CA ASP A 33 0.26 -29.46 9.27
C ASP A 33 -0.90 -30.03 10.10
N VAL A 34 -2.11 -29.45 9.99
CA VAL A 34 -3.30 -29.96 10.68
C VAL A 34 -3.63 -31.38 10.23
N ARG A 35 -3.57 -31.65 8.92
CA ARG A 35 -3.88 -33.00 8.39
C ARG A 35 -2.86 -34.03 8.85
N ASP A 36 -1.57 -33.68 8.85
CA ASP A 36 -0.50 -34.57 9.33
C ASP A 36 -0.61 -34.86 10.84
N ARG A 37 -0.94 -33.84 11.65
CA ARG A 37 -1.19 -34.03 13.10
C ARG A 37 -2.38 -34.93 13.36
N VAL A 38 -3.48 -34.75 12.63
CA VAL A 38 -4.67 -35.61 12.77
C VAL A 38 -4.36 -37.03 12.32
N ARG A 39 -3.65 -37.22 11.20
CA ARG A 39 -3.20 -38.54 10.73
C ARG A 39 -2.38 -39.25 11.82
N ALA A 40 -1.41 -38.57 12.41
CA ALA A 40 -0.59 -39.13 13.48
C ALA A 40 -1.42 -39.49 14.72
N ALA A 41 -2.33 -38.60 15.14
CA ALA A 41 -3.18 -38.81 16.30
C ALA A 41 -4.15 -40.00 16.13
N GLU A 42 -4.81 -40.12 14.98
CA GLU A 42 -5.74 -41.22 14.71
C GLU A 42 -5.00 -42.57 14.58
N THR A 43 -3.84 -42.57 13.94
CA THR A 43 -2.99 -43.78 13.84
C THR A 43 -2.52 -44.24 15.23
N GLU A 44 -2.16 -43.30 16.10
CA GLU A 44 -1.72 -43.60 17.47
C GLU A 44 -2.87 -44.08 18.36
N LYS A 45 -4.07 -43.48 18.25
CA LYS A 45 -5.26 -43.97 18.95
C LYS A 45 -5.56 -45.43 18.61
N LEU A 46 -5.53 -45.78 17.31
CA LEU A 46 -5.73 -47.17 16.88
C LEU A 46 -4.66 -48.11 17.43
N ARG A 47 -3.39 -47.65 17.49
CA ARG A 47 -2.28 -48.44 18.07
C ARG A 47 -2.48 -48.71 19.56
N VAL A 48 -2.92 -47.70 20.32
CA VAL A 48 -3.22 -47.86 21.74
C VAL A 48 -4.39 -48.82 21.96
N SER A 49 -5.48 -48.65 21.20
CA SER A 49 -6.64 -49.54 21.23
C SER A 49 -6.28 -50.99 20.86
N GLU A 50 -5.44 -51.20 19.85
CA GLU A 50 -4.92 -52.52 19.45
C GLU A 50 -4.18 -53.20 20.60
N ASN A 51 -3.23 -52.51 21.25
CA ASN A 51 -2.44 -53.08 22.33
C ASN A 51 -3.30 -53.49 23.54
N VAL A 52 -4.20 -52.60 23.96
CA VAL A 52 -5.10 -52.85 25.09
C VAL A 52 -6.03 -54.03 24.77
N PHE A 53 -6.60 -54.04 23.57
CA PHE A 53 -7.50 -55.09 23.16
C PHE A 53 -6.80 -56.44 22.98
N THR A 54 -5.62 -56.47 22.35
CA THR A 54 -4.85 -57.70 22.19
C THR A 54 -4.50 -58.32 23.54
N ALA A 55 -4.12 -57.50 24.53
CA ALA A 55 -3.87 -57.96 25.89
C ALA A 55 -5.12 -58.52 26.58
N LEU A 56 -6.27 -57.82 26.46
CA LEU A 56 -7.54 -58.27 27.02
C LEU A 56 -8.03 -59.55 26.35
N GLU A 57 -7.95 -59.65 25.02
CA GLU A 57 -8.43 -60.81 24.28
C GLU A 57 -7.54 -62.03 24.52
N THR A 58 -6.21 -61.85 24.62
CA THR A 58 -5.30 -62.95 24.99
C THR A 58 -5.66 -63.51 26.36
N LYS A 59 -5.95 -62.65 27.34
CA LYS A 59 -6.40 -63.08 28.67
C LYS A 59 -7.76 -63.79 28.59
N ARG A 60 -8.72 -63.21 27.88
CA ARG A 60 -10.06 -63.78 27.70
C ARG A 60 -10.01 -65.14 27.02
N GLN A 61 -9.12 -65.32 26.05
CA GLN A 61 -8.90 -66.58 25.37
C GLN A 61 -8.35 -67.65 26.33
N GLN A 62 -7.38 -67.31 27.17
CA GLN A 62 -6.85 -68.22 28.19
C GLN A 62 -7.94 -68.63 29.18
N ASP A 63 -8.73 -67.68 29.68
CA ASP A 63 -9.83 -67.94 30.61
C ASP A 63 -10.90 -68.84 29.97
N GLN A 64 -11.24 -68.61 28.70
CA GLN A 64 -12.19 -69.45 27.95
C GLN A 64 -11.68 -70.86 27.69
N ILE A 65 -10.39 -71.03 27.36
CA ILE A 65 -9.78 -72.36 27.17
C ILE A 65 -9.81 -73.14 28.50
N ALA A 66 -9.46 -72.50 29.60
CA ALA A 66 -9.48 -73.12 30.93
C ALA A 66 -10.91 -73.51 31.37
N ALA A 67 -11.88 -72.64 31.13
CA ALA A 67 -13.29 -72.94 31.37
C ALA A 67 -13.76 -74.12 30.52
N MET A 68 -13.37 -74.17 29.23
CA MET A 68 -13.76 -75.26 28.33
C MET A 68 -13.16 -76.61 28.74
N ALA A 69 -11.90 -76.64 29.16
CA ALA A 69 -11.29 -77.83 29.72
C ALA A 69 -12.05 -78.35 30.95
N THR A 70 -12.48 -77.44 31.83
CA THR A 70 -13.25 -77.79 33.04
C THR A 70 -14.64 -78.34 32.70
N LEU A 71 -15.34 -77.71 31.75
CA LEU A 71 -16.66 -78.17 31.30
C LEU A 71 -16.59 -79.52 30.57
N ALA A 72 -15.51 -79.77 29.83
CA ALA A 72 -15.29 -81.05 29.16
C ALA A 72 -15.09 -82.20 30.16
N GLU A 73 -14.56 -81.93 31.36
CA GLU A 73 -14.42 -82.90 32.45
C GLU A 73 -15.70 -83.10 33.28
N ASN A 74 -16.84 -82.52 32.87
CA ASN A 74 -18.08 -82.67 33.60
C ASN A 74 -18.54 -84.16 33.65
N PRO A 75 -18.72 -84.73 34.84
CA PRO A 75 -19.00 -86.17 35.00
C PRO A 75 -20.38 -86.58 34.49
N THR A 76 -21.40 -85.70 34.55
CA THR A 76 -22.75 -86.04 34.08
C THR A 76 -22.83 -86.06 32.55
N LEU A 77 -22.16 -85.11 31.89
CA LEU A 77 -22.05 -85.10 30.43
C LEU A 77 -21.25 -86.31 29.93
N LYS A 78 -20.11 -86.62 30.55
CA LYS A 78 -19.28 -87.78 30.18
C LYS A 78 -20.04 -89.09 30.37
N ALA A 79 -20.75 -89.28 31.49
CA ALA A 79 -21.56 -90.46 31.73
C ALA A 79 -22.69 -90.60 30.69
N ALA A 80 -23.41 -89.51 30.38
CA ALA A 80 -24.48 -89.54 29.37
C ALA A 80 -23.94 -89.90 27.98
N LEU A 81 -22.76 -89.39 27.59
CA LEU A 81 -22.11 -89.72 26.32
C LEU A 81 -21.61 -91.16 26.28
N ASP A 82 -21.04 -91.67 27.38
CA ASP A 82 -20.57 -93.05 27.47
C ASP A 82 -21.73 -94.05 27.35
N THR A 83 -22.85 -93.80 28.06
CA THR A 83 -24.09 -94.57 27.91
C THR A 83 -24.58 -94.52 26.46
N TYR A 84 -24.63 -93.34 25.84
CA TYR A 84 -25.06 -93.19 24.46
C TYR A 84 -24.18 -94.01 23.48
N PHE A 85 -22.86 -93.87 23.53
CA PHE A 85 -21.96 -94.55 22.59
C PHE A 85 -21.86 -96.07 22.82
N THR A 86 -22.14 -96.53 24.04
CA THR A 86 -22.13 -97.96 24.38
C THR A 86 -23.44 -98.64 24.00
N GLU A 87 -24.59 -98.01 24.24
CA GLU A 87 -25.92 -98.61 24.06
C GLU A 87 -26.54 -98.36 22.67
N SER A 88 -26.21 -97.25 22.00
CA SER A 88 -26.74 -96.94 20.63
C SER A 88 -26.35 -97.97 19.56
N ARG A 89 -25.30 -98.77 19.81
CA ARG A 89 -24.89 -99.85 18.91
C ARG A 89 -25.86 -101.03 18.87
N PHE A 90 -26.82 -101.10 19.80
CA PHE A 90 -27.66 -102.28 20.02
C PHE A 90 -29.17 -102.03 19.91
N SER A 91 -29.64 -100.79 19.71
CA SER A 91 -31.09 -100.48 19.73
C SER A 91 -31.45 -99.25 18.88
N GLY A 92 -32.47 -99.41 18.01
CA GLY A 92 -32.95 -98.34 17.12
C GLY A 92 -33.97 -97.37 17.74
N SER A 93 -34.72 -97.76 18.79
CA SER A 93 -35.72 -96.89 19.43
C SER A 93 -35.23 -96.19 20.70
N SER A 94 -34.13 -96.66 21.31
CA SER A 94 -33.51 -95.98 22.47
C SER A 94 -32.54 -94.86 22.06
N ASP A 95 -32.17 -94.76 20.78
CA ASP A 95 -31.20 -93.79 20.28
C ASP A 95 -31.70 -92.34 20.46
N GLU A 96 -32.97 -92.08 20.21
CA GLU A 96 -33.57 -90.74 20.36
C GLU A 96 -33.64 -90.32 21.84
N GLN A 97 -33.97 -91.25 22.73
CA GLN A 97 -34.07 -90.98 24.17
C GLN A 97 -32.70 -90.76 24.82
N LEU A 98 -31.70 -91.58 24.47
CA LEU A 98 -30.32 -91.40 24.93
C LEU A 98 -29.71 -90.08 24.39
N ARG A 99 -30.03 -89.72 23.15
CA ARG A 99 -29.61 -88.45 22.55
C ARG A 99 -30.26 -87.24 23.22
N ALA A 100 -31.52 -87.35 23.64
CA ALA A 100 -32.19 -86.32 24.42
C ALA A 100 -31.51 -86.10 25.78
N THR A 101 -31.04 -87.16 26.45
CA THR A 101 -30.27 -87.06 27.70
C THR A 101 -28.97 -86.28 27.53
N VAL A 102 -28.17 -86.60 26.52
CA VAL A 102 -26.92 -85.86 26.22
C VAL A 102 -27.22 -84.40 25.88
N THR A 103 -28.28 -84.15 25.11
CA THR A 103 -28.72 -82.79 24.76
C THR A 103 -29.13 -81.99 26.00
N GLY A 104 -29.83 -82.63 26.94
CA GLY A 104 -30.21 -82.02 28.22
C GLY A 104 -29.01 -81.63 29.08
N GLU A 105 -28.00 -82.49 29.18
CA GLU A 105 -26.76 -82.17 29.90
C GLU A 105 -25.95 -81.07 29.21
N ALA A 106 -25.84 -81.11 27.88
CA ALA A 106 -25.22 -80.03 27.11
C ALA A 106 -25.94 -78.68 27.29
N ALA A 107 -27.26 -78.68 27.38
CA ALA A 107 -28.06 -77.47 27.63
C ALA A 107 -27.83 -76.89 29.03
N LYS A 108 -27.64 -77.73 30.06
CA LYS A 108 -27.28 -77.28 31.41
C LYS A 108 -25.88 -76.63 31.44
N LEU A 109 -24.95 -77.12 30.63
CA LEU A 109 -23.60 -76.54 30.54
C LEU A 109 -23.58 -75.27 29.70
N ALA A 110 -24.45 -75.17 28.69
CA ALA A 110 -24.61 -73.96 27.88
C ALA A 110 -25.02 -72.75 28.73
N THR A 111 -25.85 -72.91 29.77
CA THR A 111 -26.23 -71.80 30.66
C THR A 111 -25.10 -71.34 31.60
N GLN A 112 -24.04 -72.14 31.75
CA GLN A 112 -22.87 -71.81 32.58
C GLN A 112 -21.75 -71.15 31.78
N THR A 113 -21.93 -70.98 30.46
CA THR A 113 -20.92 -70.41 29.56
C THR A 113 -21.47 -69.14 28.91
N PRO A 114 -20.68 -68.06 28.79
CA PRO A 114 -21.09 -66.85 28.07
C PRO A 114 -21.07 -67.02 26.54
N ALA A 115 -21.14 -68.25 26.03
CA ALA A 115 -21.08 -68.55 24.61
C ALA A 115 -22.48 -68.56 24.00
N ASP A 116 -22.59 -68.16 22.73
CA ASP A 116 -23.87 -68.14 22.01
C ASP A 116 -24.37 -69.57 21.74
N VAL A 117 -23.45 -70.53 21.65
CA VAL A 117 -23.77 -71.94 21.46
C VAL A 117 -22.71 -72.82 22.11
N LEU A 118 -23.15 -73.94 22.67
CA LEU A 118 -22.31 -75.04 23.12
C LEU A 118 -22.73 -76.29 22.36
N ALA A 119 -21.78 -76.95 21.69
CA ALA A 119 -22.02 -78.12 20.88
C ALA A 119 -21.13 -79.28 21.33
N VAL A 120 -21.71 -80.48 21.34
CA VAL A 120 -20.94 -81.72 21.42
C VAL A 120 -20.71 -82.19 19.99
N VAL A 121 -19.46 -82.46 19.66
CA VAL A 121 -19.02 -82.78 18.32
C VAL A 121 -18.33 -84.15 18.34
N GLN A 122 -18.68 -85.00 17.39
CA GLN A 122 -18.13 -86.34 17.27
C GLN A 122 -16.67 -86.29 16.80
N THR A 123 -15.96 -87.42 16.91
CA THR A 123 -14.56 -87.52 16.49
C THR A 123 -14.35 -87.29 14.98
N ASP A 124 -15.38 -87.47 14.15
CA ASP A 124 -15.36 -87.20 12.71
C ASP A 124 -15.68 -85.73 12.35
N GLY A 125 -15.91 -84.87 13.36
CA GLY A 125 -16.21 -83.45 13.24
C GLY A 125 -17.70 -83.12 13.09
N LYS A 126 -18.61 -84.09 13.11
CA LYS A 126 -20.05 -83.82 13.01
C LYS A 126 -20.65 -83.34 14.32
N ILE A 127 -21.49 -82.31 14.25
CA ILE A 127 -22.23 -81.80 15.40
C ILE A 127 -23.25 -82.85 15.85
N PHE A 128 -23.05 -83.40 17.04
CA PHE A 128 -23.97 -84.37 17.67
C PHE A 128 -25.20 -83.67 18.23
N THR A 129 -24.98 -82.64 19.04
CA THR A 129 -26.03 -81.80 19.61
C THR A 129 -25.49 -80.41 19.90
N SER A 130 -26.37 -79.43 19.95
CA SER A 130 -26.05 -78.03 20.21
C SER A 130 -27.10 -77.43 21.13
N ALA A 131 -26.67 -76.57 22.06
CA ALA A 131 -27.55 -75.87 22.99
C ALA A 131 -27.11 -74.41 23.16
N GLY A 132 -28.03 -73.55 23.60
CA GLY A 132 -27.81 -72.11 23.77
C GLY A 132 -28.58 -71.24 22.77
N PRO A 133 -28.47 -69.91 22.89
CA PRO A 133 -29.23 -68.95 22.07
C PRO A 133 -29.08 -69.13 20.55
N ALA A 134 -27.90 -69.53 20.07
CA ALA A 134 -27.58 -69.72 18.66
C ALA A 134 -27.55 -71.21 18.23
N ALA A 135 -28.11 -72.12 19.03
CA ALA A 135 -28.15 -73.55 18.70
C ALA A 135 -28.81 -73.85 17.34
N SER A 136 -29.83 -73.09 16.95
CA SER A 136 -30.48 -73.24 15.64
C SER A 136 -29.57 -72.96 14.44
N ARG A 137 -28.46 -72.22 14.65
CA ARG A 137 -27.43 -71.93 13.65
C ARG A 137 -26.35 -73.02 13.58
N TRP A 138 -26.43 -74.03 14.46
CA TRP A 138 -25.52 -75.16 14.58
C TRP A 138 -26.28 -76.49 14.43
N PRO A 139 -26.90 -76.73 13.26
CA PRO A 139 -27.73 -77.91 13.06
C PRO A 139 -26.90 -79.19 13.20
N SER A 140 -27.52 -80.23 13.74
CA SER A 140 -26.84 -81.51 13.89
C SER A 140 -26.48 -82.13 12.54
N GLY A 141 -25.33 -82.80 12.49
CA GLY A 141 -24.82 -83.47 11.29
C GLY A 141 -23.89 -82.61 10.45
N GLU A 142 -23.94 -81.29 10.60
CA GLU A 142 -22.96 -80.39 9.99
C GLU A 142 -21.56 -80.64 10.54
N LYS A 143 -20.56 -80.48 9.67
CA LYS A 143 -19.17 -80.78 9.99
C LYS A 143 -18.42 -79.50 10.33
N ILE A 144 -17.74 -79.51 11.46
CA ILE A 144 -16.78 -78.47 11.83
C ILE A 144 -15.36 -79.06 11.87
N ASP A 145 -14.37 -78.22 11.64
CA ASP A 145 -12.98 -78.62 11.75
C ASP A 145 -12.55 -78.68 13.22
N LEU A 146 -11.91 -79.79 13.60
CA LEU A 146 -11.48 -80.06 14.98
C LEU A 146 -9.95 -80.20 15.00
N PRO A 147 -9.22 -79.17 15.45
CA PRO A 147 -7.77 -79.23 15.63
C PRO A 147 -7.34 -80.41 16.53
N ALA A 148 -6.15 -80.97 16.28
CA ALA A 148 -5.65 -82.16 16.98
C ALA A 148 -5.35 -81.93 18.47
N GLU A 149 -5.22 -80.68 18.90
CA GLU A 149 -4.87 -80.30 20.26
C GLU A 149 -5.96 -80.68 21.30
N PRO A 150 -5.58 -80.97 22.56
CA PRO A 150 -6.53 -81.37 23.61
C PRO A 150 -7.51 -80.25 23.97
N THR A 151 -7.06 -79.01 23.93
CA THR A 151 -7.90 -77.81 23.90
C THR A 151 -7.47 -76.99 22.70
N PHE A 152 -8.42 -76.28 22.08
CA PHE A 152 -8.14 -75.56 20.85
C PHE A 152 -9.04 -74.34 20.71
N GLN A 153 -8.58 -73.41 19.88
CA GLN A 153 -9.39 -72.33 19.35
C GLN A 153 -9.30 -72.33 17.83
N SER A 154 -10.42 -72.07 17.17
CA SER A 154 -10.49 -71.99 15.72
C SER A 154 -11.61 -71.04 15.29
N VAL A 155 -11.80 -70.89 13.99
CA VAL A 155 -13.00 -70.27 13.43
C VAL A 155 -13.65 -71.27 12.51
N THR A 156 -14.95 -71.47 12.69
CA THR A 156 -15.76 -72.31 11.81
C THR A 156 -16.72 -71.44 11.02
N VAL A 157 -16.98 -71.83 9.77
CA VAL A 157 -17.98 -71.20 8.91
C VAL A 157 -19.06 -72.23 8.65
N LEU A 158 -20.25 -71.96 9.17
CA LEU A 158 -21.45 -72.73 8.91
C LEU A 158 -22.35 -71.97 7.94
N PRO A 159 -23.33 -72.62 7.28
CA PRO A 159 -24.28 -71.93 6.40
C PRO A 159 -25.00 -70.76 7.07
N ALA A 160 -25.19 -70.84 8.39
CA ALA A 160 -25.85 -69.82 9.20
C ALA A 160 -24.89 -68.72 9.72
N GLY A 161 -23.62 -68.70 9.32
CA GLY A 161 -22.64 -67.65 9.62
C GLY A 161 -21.29 -68.16 10.13
N ALA A 162 -20.38 -67.22 10.42
CA ALA A 162 -19.08 -67.54 11.00
C ALA A 162 -19.09 -67.44 12.52
N PHE A 163 -18.38 -68.35 13.16
CA PHE A 163 -18.28 -68.45 14.61
C PHE A 163 -16.84 -68.64 15.03
N ARG A 164 -16.39 -67.87 16.02
CA ARG A 164 -15.16 -68.20 16.75
C ARG A 164 -15.48 -69.35 17.69
N VAL A 165 -14.67 -70.39 17.66
CA VAL A 165 -14.87 -71.61 18.42
C VAL A 165 -13.74 -71.83 19.41
N THR A 166 -14.09 -72.16 20.64
CA THR A 166 -13.17 -72.65 21.68
C THR A 166 -13.64 -74.04 22.06
N GLY A 167 -12.76 -75.03 21.96
CA GLY A 167 -13.12 -76.42 22.21
C GLY A 167 -12.13 -77.16 23.10
N ALA A 168 -12.61 -78.25 23.68
CA ALA A 168 -11.83 -79.21 24.46
C ALA A 168 -12.23 -80.62 24.08
N ARG A 169 -11.26 -81.53 23.97
CA ARG A 169 -11.50 -82.93 23.65
C ARG A 169 -12.19 -83.62 24.81
N LEU A 170 -13.23 -84.38 24.50
CA LEU A 170 -13.94 -85.22 25.46
C LEU A 170 -13.26 -86.59 25.47
N THR A 171 -12.74 -87.00 26.62
CA THR A 171 -12.03 -88.27 26.81
C THR A 171 -12.71 -89.13 27.87
N PHE A 172 -12.68 -90.45 27.68
CA PHE A 172 -13.08 -91.45 28.66
C PHE A 172 -11.96 -92.49 28.78
N GLY A 173 -11.27 -92.52 29.92
CA GLY A 173 -9.96 -93.18 30.02
C GLY A 173 -8.98 -92.60 28.99
N ASP A 174 -8.32 -93.47 28.22
CA ASP A 174 -7.39 -93.07 27.15
C ASP A 174 -8.06 -92.85 25.79
N ARG A 175 -9.40 -92.95 25.69
CA ARG A 175 -10.13 -92.85 24.42
C ARG A 175 -10.79 -91.48 24.25
N VAL A 176 -10.53 -90.81 23.13
CA VAL A 176 -11.26 -89.61 22.70
C VAL A 176 -12.63 -90.02 22.15
N ILE A 177 -13.70 -89.52 22.75
CA ILE A 177 -15.10 -89.78 22.36
C ILE A 177 -15.72 -88.63 21.57
N GLY A 178 -15.08 -87.45 21.57
CA GLY A 178 -15.54 -86.29 20.80
C GLY A 178 -14.83 -85.01 21.24
N ALA A 179 -15.50 -83.88 21.05
CA ALA A 179 -15.09 -82.57 21.57
C ALA A 179 -16.31 -81.79 22.06
N LEU A 180 -16.13 -81.03 23.13
CA LEU A 180 -17.05 -79.99 23.55
C LEU A 180 -16.57 -78.68 22.93
N VAL A 181 -17.46 -77.97 22.24
CA VAL A 181 -17.11 -76.77 21.47
C VAL A 181 -18.09 -75.65 21.82
N ALA A 182 -17.57 -74.53 22.30
CA ALA A 182 -18.33 -73.30 22.45
C ALA A 182 -18.10 -72.37 21.27
N GLY A 183 -19.18 -71.85 20.69
CA GLY A 183 -19.17 -70.88 19.60
C GLY A 183 -19.62 -69.49 20.05
N THR A 184 -18.92 -68.45 19.59
CA THR A 184 -19.37 -67.05 19.64
C THR A 184 -19.55 -66.55 18.20
N SER A 185 -20.69 -65.94 17.92
CA SER A 185 -21.06 -65.39 16.62
C SER A 185 -20.14 -64.23 16.23
N LEU A 186 -19.65 -64.25 14.99
CA LEU A 186 -18.90 -63.14 14.39
C LEU A 186 -19.83 -62.34 13.47
N ASP A 187 -20.86 -61.74 14.05
CA ASP A 187 -21.90 -61.01 13.33
C ASP A 187 -21.81 -59.48 13.50
N ALA A 188 -22.83 -58.77 13.00
CA ALA A 188 -22.92 -57.33 13.11
C ALA A 188 -22.95 -56.83 14.57
N ASN A 189 -23.52 -57.59 15.51
CA ASN A 189 -23.54 -57.20 16.92
C ASN A 189 -22.13 -57.25 17.50
N TYR A 190 -21.36 -58.30 17.19
CA TYR A 190 -19.95 -58.39 17.57
C TYR A 190 -19.12 -57.23 17.01
N ALA A 191 -19.30 -56.91 15.72
CA ALA A 191 -18.64 -55.76 15.10
C ALA A 191 -19.04 -54.43 15.78
N GLN A 192 -20.31 -54.29 16.18
CA GLN A 192 -20.80 -53.09 16.87
C GLN A 192 -20.26 -52.96 18.29
N GLU A 193 -20.20 -54.04 19.07
CA GLU A 193 -19.57 -54.05 20.39
C GLU A 193 -18.10 -53.65 20.33
N LEU A 194 -17.36 -54.23 19.38
CA LEU A 194 -15.98 -53.85 19.11
C LEU A 194 -15.84 -52.40 18.69
N SER A 195 -16.76 -51.90 17.86
CA SER A 195 -16.75 -50.51 17.41
C SER A 195 -16.98 -49.55 18.57
N ASN A 196 -17.89 -49.90 19.49
CA ASN A 196 -18.15 -49.13 20.71
C ASN A 196 -16.94 -49.12 21.65
N LEU A 197 -16.26 -50.26 21.81
CA LEU A 197 -15.06 -50.39 22.67
C LEU A 197 -13.85 -49.65 22.10
N SER A 198 -13.63 -49.77 20.79
CA SER A 198 -12.46 -49.19 20.11
C SER A 198 -12.68 -47.74 19.66
N THR A 199 -13.93 -47.26 19.67
CA THR A 199 -14.36 -45.99 19.06
C THR A 199 -13.95 -45.84 17.58
N ALA A 200 -13.81 -46.98 16.89
CA ALA A 200 -13.38 -47.05 15.50
C ALA A 200 -14.37 -47.88 14.67
N GLY A 201 -14.33 -47.70 13.35
CA GLY A 201 -15.03 -48.58 12.43
C GLY A 201 -14.40 -49.97 12.44
N VAL A 202 -15.23 -51.02 12.39
CA VAL A 202 -14.77 -52.41 12.47
C VAL A 202 -15.19 -53.15 11.21
N VAL A 203 -14.29 -53.96 10.66
CA VAL A 203 -14.58 -54.91 9.58
C VAL A 203 -14.05 -56.28 9.98
N VAL A 204 -14.94 -57.26 10.02
CA VAL A 204 -14.61 -58.66 10.29
C VAL A 204 -14.64 -59.42 8.98
N THR A 205 -13.54 -60.10 8.68
CA THR A 205 -13.38 -60.89 7.46
C THR A 205 -13.07 -62.34 7.82
N VAL A 206 -13.63 -63.28 7.07
CA VAL A 206 -13.31 -64.70 7.16
C VAL A 206 -13.08 -65.20 5.74
N ASN A 207 -11.95 -65.88 5.49
CA ASN A 207 -11.53 -66.28 4.14
C ASN A 207 -11.52 -65.09 3.15
N ASN A 208 -11.10 -63.91 3.62
CA ASN A 208 -11.05 -62.70 2.81
C ASN A 208 -12.44 -62.22 2.30
N SER A 209 -13.54 -62.68 2.91
CA SER A 209 -14.90 -62.21 2.67
C SER A 209 -15.42 -61.46 3.90
N VAL A 210 -16.12 -60.34 3.69
CA VAL A 210 -16.67 -59.53 4.80
C VAL A 210 -17.87 -60.26 5.42
N VAL A 211 -17.79 -60.55 6.72
CA VAL A 211 -18.87 -61.21 7.48
C VAL A 211 -19.63 -60.22 8.35
N ALA A 212 -18.95 -59.20 8.87
CA ALA A 212 -19.57 -58.12 9.64
C ALA A 212 -18.83 -56.79 9.43
N ARG A 213 -19.55 -55.67 9.49
CA ARG A 213 -18.98 -54.32 9.34
C ARG A 213 -19.78 -53.28 10.11
N THR A 214 -19.11 -52.23 10.58
CA THR A 214 -19.75 -50.98 11.05
C THR A 214 -19.47 -49.78 10.14
N VAL A 215 -18.66 -49.99 9.08
CA VAL A 215 -18.33 -48.99 8.06
C VAL A 215 -19.17 -49.17 6.79
N PRO A 216 -19.23 -48.18 5.89
CA PRO A 216 -19.90 -48.32 4.59
C PRO A 216 -19.39 -49.51 3.77
N GLU A 217 -20.25 -50.05 2.90
CA GLU A 217 -19.92 -51.27 2.12
C GLU A 217 -18.73 -51.07 1.18
N GLU A 218 -18.66 -49.90 0.54
CA GLU A 218 -17.57 -49.51 -0.37
C GLU A 218 -16.22 -49.56 0.34
N VAL A 219 -16.13 -48.95 1.52
CA VAL A 219 -14.91 -48.93 2.36
C VAL A 219 -14.49 -50.34 2.76
N ALA A 220 -15.44 -51.19 3.17
CA ALA A 220 -15.15 -52.58 3.54
C ALA A 220 -14.66 -53.41 2.35
N ARG A 221 -15.22 -53.18 1.15
CA ARG A 221 -14.81 -53.84 -0.09
C ARG A 221 -13.40 -53.45 -0.49
N ASP A 222 -13.09 -52.16 -0.48
CA ASP A 222 -11.76 -51.63 -0.81
C ASP A 222 -10.70 -52.12 0.18
N LEU A 223 -11.03 -52.20 1.46
CA LEU A 223 -10.15 -52.72 2.50
C LEU A 223 -9.74 -54.17 2.21
N VAL A 224 -10.72 -55.02 1.85
CA VAL A 224 -10.49 -56.42 1.52
C VAL A 224 -9.67 -56.59 0.24
N ALA A 225 -9.86 -55.70 -0.75
CA ALA A 225 -9.10 -55.69 -1.99
C ALA A 225 -7.65 -55.26 -1.77
N ALA A 226 -7.43 -54.20 -0.98
CA ALA A 226 -6.11 -53.63 -0.69
C ALA A 226 -5.25 -54.52 0.23
N LYS A 227 -5.88 -55.40 1.04
CA LYS A 227 -5.22 -56.26 2.05
C LYS A 227 -4.18 -55.54 2.91
N PRO A 228 -4.45 -54.33 3.44
CA PRO A 228 -3.48 -53.63 4.27
C PRO A 228 -3.35 -54.33 5.63
N THR A 229 -2.13 -54.49 6.12
CA THR A 229 -1.87 -55.04 7.46
C THR A 229 -1.88 -53.95 8.53
N THR A 230 -1.30 -52.78 8.22
CA THR A 230 -1.21 -51.62 9.13
C THR A 230 -0.77 -50.37 8.35
N GLY A 231 -1.32 -49.19 8.68
CA GLY A 231 -0.86 -47.92 8.11
C GLY A 231 -2.01 -46.98 7.77
N THR A 232 -1.85 -46.21 6.69
CA THR A 232 -2.94 -45.43 6.11
C THR A 232 -3.20 -45.86 4.68
N GLY A 233 -4.43 -45.68 4.21
CA GLY A 233 -4.83 -46.03 2.85
C GLY A 233 -6.06 -45.25 2.41
N MET A 234 -6.15 -45.01 1.11
CA MET A 234 -7.36 -44.46 0.50
C MET A 234 -8.39 -45.58 0.36
N LEU A 235 -9.56 -45.41 0.97
CA LEU A 235 -10.71 -46.32 0.85
C LEU A 235 -11.92 -45.47 0.46
N GLY A 236 -12.57 -45.80 -0.66
CA GLY A 236 -13.49 -44.89 -1.33
C GLY A 236 -12.80 -43.54 -1.65
N ASN A 237 -13.39 -42.44 -1.16
CA ASN A 237 -12.88 -41.08 -1.39
C ASN A 237 -12.18 -40.45 -0.17
N GLU A 238 -11.98 -41.20 0.91
CA GLU A 238 -11.36 -40.69 2.13
C GLU A 238 -10.09 -41.48 2.47
N GLU A 239 -9.16 -40.82 3.14
CA GLU A 239 -8.02 -41.50 3.76
C GLU A 239 -8.41 -42.09 5.11
N TYR A 240 -8.11 -43.37 5.32
CA TYR A 240 -8.33 -44.08 6.57
C TYR A 240 -7.01 -44.49 7.22
N ALA A 241 -6.93 -44.34 8.54
CA ALA A 241 -5.95 -45.05 9.35
C ALA A 241 -6.49 -46.48 9.59
N ILE A 242 -5.67 -47.49 9.33
CA ILE A 242 -6.10 -48.90 9.32
C ILE A 242 -5.15 -49.73 10.20
N ARG A 243 -5.74 -50.55 11.07
CA ARG A 243 -5.03 -51.53 11.89
C ARG A 243 -5.74 -52.87 11.90
N THR A 244 -4.97 -53.93 12.07
CA THR A 244 -5.50 -55.28 12.25
C THR A 244 -5.54 -55.59 13.75
N MET A 245 -6.71 -55.57 14.38
CA MET A 245 -6.84 -55.86 15.81
C MET A 245 -6.65 -57.33 16.14
N PHE A 246 -7.03 -58.22 15.23
CA PHE A 246 -6.96 -59.65 15.45
C PHE A 246 -6.74 -60.38 14.12
N SER A 247 -5.86 -61.37 14.12
CA SER A 247 -5.63 -62.27 12.99
C SER A 247 -5.43 -63.68 13.53
N SER A 248 -6.39 -64.56 13.29
CA SER A 248 -6.28 -65.99 13.63
C SER A 248 -6.85 -66.85 12.51
N GLY A 249 -5.99 -67.71 11.95
CA GLY A 249 -6.31 -68.54 10.80
C GLY A 249 -6.85 -67.72 9.62
N ALA A 250 -8.07 -68.06 9.21
CA ALA A 250 -8.79 -67.40 8.12
C ALA A 250 -9.46 -66.07 8.48
N THR A 251 -9.46 -65.70 9.78
CA THR A 251 -10.24 -64.57 10.28
C THR A 251 -9.36 -63.37 10.59
N ARG A 252 -9.77 -62.20 10.09
CA ARG A 252 -9.13 -60.92 10.41
C ARG A 252 -10.16 -59.89 10.84
N VAL A 253 -9.87 -59.20 11.92
CA VAL A 253 -10.65 -58.06 12.41
C VAL A 253 -9.83 -56.80 12.20
N TYR A 254 -10.35 -55.90 11.38
CA TYR A 254 -9.75 -54.60 11.11
C TYR A 254 -10.46 -53.52 11.91
N THR A 255 -9.69 -52.56 12.42
CA THR A 255 -10.21 -51.26 12.81
C THR A 255 -9.72 -50.17 11.90
N LEU A 256 -10.60 -49.23 11.63
CA LEU A 256 -10.30 -48.09 10.80
C LEU A 256 -11.04 -46.84 11.26
N THR A 257 -10.36 -45.71 11.11
CA THR A 257 -10.90 -44.38 11.39
C THR A 257 -10.60 -43.46 10.20
N SER A 258 -11.60 -42.70 9.76
CA SER A 258 -11.41 -41.73 8.67
C SER A 258 -10.59 -40.54 9.18
N ILE A 259 -9.41 -40.35 8.59
CA ILE A 259 -8.53 -39.21 8.87
C ILE A 259 -9.18 -37.94 8.33
N ASP A 260 -9.82 -38.01 7.16
CA ASP A 260 -10.47 -36.85 6.55
C ASP A 260 -11.68 -36.41 7.35
N ALA A 261 -12.48 -37.35 7.88
CA ALA A 261 -13.59 -37.04 8.77
C ALA A 261 -13.11 -36.39 10.07
N ALA A 262 -12.04 -36.90 10.67
CA ALA A 262 -11.45 -36.33 11.86
C ALA A 262 -10.84 -34.94 11.58
N ALA A 263 -10.24 -34.74 10.41
CA ALA A 263 -9.60 -33.49 10.01
C ALA A 263 -10.60 -32.40 9.60
N ARG A 264 -11.81 -32.74 9.15
CA ARG A 264 -12.84 -31.76 8.71
C ARG A 264 -13.09 -30.65 9.73
N LYS A 265 -13.26 -31.01 11.01
CA LYS A 265 -13.51 -30.02 12.06
C LYS A 265 -12.27 -29.18 12.34
N ALA A 266 -11.11 -29.83 12.52
CA ALA A 266 -9.85 -29.15 12.80
C ALA A 266 -9.43 -28.19 11.67
N THR A 267 -9.62 -28.60 10.41
CA THR A 267 -9.38 -27.75 9.24
C THR A 267 -10.35 -26.59 9.18
N SER A 268 -11.66 -26.82 9.39
CA SER A 268 -12.65 -25.73 9.46
C SER A 268 -12.31 -24.68 10.54
N ASP A 269 -11.95 -25.11 11.75
CA ASP A 269 -11.59 -24.20 12.83
C ASP A 269 -10.31 -23.41 12.48
N ALA A 270 -9.32 -24.07 11.89
CA ALA A 270 -8.11 -23.41 11.39
C ALA A 270 -8.41 -22.41 10.26
N LEU A 271 -9.32 -22.73 9.34
CA LEU A 271 -9.75 -21.84 8.26
C LEU A 271 -10.38 -20.56 8.81
N VAL A 272 -11.28 -20.68 9.78
CA VAL A 272 -11.93 -19.53 10.42
C VAL A 272 -10.90 -18.66 11.15
N ALA A 273 -9.95 -19.26 11.86
CA ALA A 273 -8.89 -18.53 12.54
C ALA A 273 -8.00 -17.75 11.54
N VAL A 274 -7.54 -18.42 10.47
CA VAL A 274 -6.71 -17.79 9.42
C VAL A 274 -7.49 -16.67 8.72
N ALA A 275 -8.76 -16.89 8.39
CA ALA A 275 -9.60 -15.86 7.78
C ALA A 275 -9.80 -14.64 8.69
N SER A 276 -9.97 -14.86 10.00
CA SER A 276 -10.11 -13.78 10.98
C SER A 276 -8.81 -12.97 11.11
N ILE A 277 -7.66 -13.64 11.15
CA ILE A 277 -6.34 -12.99 11.17
C ILE A 277 -6.14 -12.21 9.87
N ALA A 278 -6.40 -12.81 8.71
CA ALA A 278 -6.29 -12.18 7.40
C ALA A 278 -7.14 -10.91 7.32
N PHE A 279 -8.38 -10.96 7.77
CA PHE A 279 -9.29 -9.82 7.79
C PHE A 279 -8.81 -8.72 8.74
N GLY A 280 -8.34 -9.07 9.94
CA GLY A 280 -7.75 -8.12 10.88
C GLY A 280 -6.49 -7.43 10.33
N SER A 281 -5.58 -8.20 9.72
CA SER A 281 -4.39 -7.67 9.07
C SER A 281 -4.73 -6.76 7.88
N PHE A 282 -5.76 -7.10 7.11
CA PHE A 282 -6.24 -6.27 6.01
C PHE A 282 -6.73 -4.90 6.49
N ILE A 283 -7.55 -4.88 7.55
CA ILE A 283 -8.05 -3.62 8.14
C ILE A 283 -6.89 -2.77 8.67
N LEU A 284 -5.97 -3.36 9.41
CA LEU A 284 -4.81 -2.65 9.96
C LEU A 284 -3.91 -2.07 8.84
N ALA A 285 -3.67 -2.83 7.77
CA ALA A 285 -2.90 -2.36 6.63
C ALA A 285 -3.60 -1.20 5.90
N ALA A 286 -4.92 -1.28 5.71
CA ALA A 286 -5.71 -0.22 5.09
C ALA A 286 -5.68 1.07 5.93
N LEU A 287 -5.88 0.96 7.25
CA LEU A 287 -5.80 2.09 8.18
C LEU A 287 -4.40 2.71 8.22
N GLY A 288 -3.36 1.88 8.33
CA GLY A 288 -1.98 2.33 8.32
C GLY A 288 -1.59 3.03 7.01
N SER A 289 -2.01 2.49 5.87
CA SER A 289 -1.75 3.11 4.57
C SER A 289 -2.54 4.41 4.38
N PHE A 290 -3.78 4.50 4.87
CA PHE A 290 -4.56 5.74 4.83
C PHE A 290 -3.94 6.83 5.70
N TRP A 291 -3.48 6.47 6.90
CA TRP A 291 -2.78 7.37 7.81
C TRP A 291 -1.47 7.88 7.21
N LEU A 292 -0.63 6.98 6.70
CA LEU A 292 0.65 7.33 6.05
C LEU A 292 0.44 8.22 4.81
N ALA A 293 -0.59 7.92 4.03
CA ALA A 293 -0.95 8.73 2.88
C ALA A 293 -1.31 10.17 3.25
N ARG A 294 -2.08 10.38 4.32
CA ARG A 294 -2.42 11.72 4.81
C ARG A 294 -1.19 12.46 5.32
N LEU A 295 -0.34 11.78 6.10
CA LEU A 295 0.90 12.36 6.63
C LEU A 295 1.83 12.91 5.55
N LEU A 296 1.90 12.26 4.39
CA LEU A 296 2.77 12.71 3.29
C LEU A 296 2.07 13.65 2.32
N SER A 297 0.81 13.38 1.97
CA SER A 297 0.14 14.11 0.87
C SER A 297 -0.27 15.52 1.28
N GLU A 298 -0.71 15.73 2.52
CA GLU A 298 -1.19 17.05 2.95
C GLU A 298 -0.07 18.10 2.99
N PRO A 299 1.11 17.84 3.59
CA PRO A 299 2.22 18.79 3.59
C PRO A 299 2.72 19.12 2.17
N ILE A 300 2.86 18.11 1.32
CA ILE A 300 3.32 18.29 -0.06
C ILE A 300 2.34 19.16 -0.85
N ASN A 301 1.04 18.91 -0.72
CA ASN A 301 0.02 19.71 -1.41
C ASN A 301 0.00 21.16 -0.91
N ARG A 302 0.20 21.40 0.39
CA ARG A 302 0.30 22.76 0.93
C ARG A 302 1.47 23.50 0.30
N VAL A 303 2.68 22.95 0.39
CA VAL A 303 3.90 23.55 -0.19
C VAL A 303 3.74 23.81 -1.68
N SER A 304 3.26 22.80 -2.44
CA SER A 304 3.03 22.95 -3.88
C SER A 304 2.02 24.04 -4.21
N SER A 305 0.95 24.16 -3.44
CA SER A 305 -0.05 25.21 -3.66
C SER A 305 0.49 26.60 -3.35
N GLU A 306 1.29 26.74 -2.29
CA GLU A 306 1.91 28.02 -1.93
C GLU A 306 2.91 28.46 -3.00
N ILE A 307 3.76 27.56 -3.49
CA ILE A 307 4.68 27.82 -4.61
C ILE A 307 3.92 28.29 -5.86
N ALA A 308 2.81 27.61 -6.20
CA ALA A 308 1.99 27.98 -7.36
C ALA A 308 1.39 29.38 -7.19
N THR A 309 0.93 29.73 -5.98
CA THR A 309 0.40 31.07 -5.71
C THR A 309 1.48 32.14 -5.78
N MET A 310 2.67 31.90 -5.23
CA MET A 310 3.81 32.82 -5.30
C MET A 310 4.23 33.08 -6.75
N THR A 311 4.33 32.01 -7.56
CA THR A 311 4.72 32.09 -8.97
C THR A 311 3.70 32.89 -9.78
N ASN A 312 2.40 32.61 -9.61
CA ASN A 312 1.36 33.33 -10.35
C ASN A 312 1.28 34.81 -9.95
N ALA A 313 1.49 35.12 -8.67
CA ALA A 313 1.49 36.48 -8.16
C ALA A 313 2.80 37.25 -8.43
N HIS A 314 3.85 36.58 -8.89
CA HIS A 314 5.22 37.12 -8.93
C HIS A 314 5.68 37.67 -7.57
N ASP A 315 5.17 37.10 -6.47
CA ASP A 315 5.47 37.50 -5.10
C ASP A 315 6.57 36.61 -4.53
N PHE A 316 7.80 36.91 -4.93
CA PHE A 316 9.00 36.18 -4.54
C PHE A 316 9.63 36.68 -3.22
N GLY A 317 9.06 37.72 -2.63
CA GLY A 317 9.50 38.26 -1.33
C GLY A 317 8.99 37.43 -0.15
N ARG A 318 7.95 36.62 -0.37
CA ARG A 318 7.35 35.77 0.66
C ARG A 318 8.09 34.45 0.80
N THR A 319 8.40 34.07 2.04
CA THR A 319 8.97 32.77 2.37
C THR A 319 7.90 31.71 2.60
N LEU A 320 8.21 30.48 2.23
CA LEU A 320 7.45 29.31 2.65
C LEU A 320 7.77 28.98 4.10
N GLU A 321 6.73 28.67 4.88
CA GLU A 321 6.92 28.20 6.25
C GLU A 321 7.27 26.71 6.27
N PRO A 322 8.19 26.27 7.16
CA PRO A 322 8.44 24.85 7.38
C PRO A 322 7.13 24.13 7.71
N THR A 323 6.96 22.95 7.12
CA THR A 323 5.75 22.14 7.33
C THR A 323 5.72 21.48 8.70
N GLY A 324 6.90 21.24 9.31
CA GLY A 324 7.05 20.48 10.55
C GLY A 324 6.71 18.99 10.39
N SER A 325 6.51 18.52 9.16
CA SER A 325 6.00 17.18 8.85
C SER A 325 7.13 16.15 8.67
N SER A 326 8.25 16.57 8.10
CA SER A 326 9.46 15.76 7.94
C SER A 326 10.68 16.65 7.77
N ARG A 327 11.86 16.14 8.15
CA ARG A 327 13.11 16.89 8.01
C ARG A 327 13.43 17.16 6.54
N GLU A 328 13.10 16.22 5.68
CA GLU A 328 13.35 16.29 4.24
C GLU A 328 12.51 17.38 3.57
N LEU A 329 11.22 17.47 3.93
CA LEU A 329 10.35 18.54 3.41
C LEU A 329 10.77 19.91 3.94
N ASP A 330 11.14 20.02 5.21
CA ASP A 330 11.58 21.30 5.78
C ASP A 330 12.95 21.74 5.21
N ALA A 331 13.85 20.79 4.92
CA ALA A 331 15.09 21.06 4.20
C ALA A 331 14.81 21.56 2.76
N LEU A 332 13.84 20.96 2.07
CA LEU A 332 13.41 21.41 0.74
C LEU A 332 12.80 22.82 0.78
N THR A 333 11.93 23.10 1.76
CA THR A 333 11.38 24.43 2.00
C THR A 333 12.49 25.47 2.23
N THR A 334 13.49 25.12 3.05
CA THR A 334 14.63 26.00 3.32
C THR A 334 15.44 26.28 2.05
N ALA A 335 15.80 25.24 1.31
CA ALA A 335 16.54 25.38 0.05
C ALA A 335 15.78 26.20 -1.00
N PHE A 336 14.46 26.04 -1.07
CA PHE A 336 13.62 26.85 -1.94
C PHE A 336 13.64 28.33 -1.51
N ASN A 337 13.46 28.62 -0.22
CA ASN A 337 13.53 29.98 0.31
C ASN A 337 14.89 30.65 0.04
N ASP A 338 15.99 29.89 0.17
CA ASP A 338 17.35 30.37 -0.13
C ASP A 338 17.51 30.73 -1.60
N LEU A 339 17.00 29.88 -2.50
CA LEU A 339 17.01 30.15 -3.93
C LEU A 339 16.20 31.40 -4.27
N MET A 340 15.00 31.54 -3.69
CA MET A 340 14.14 32.72 -3.93
C MET A 340 14.79 34.02 -3.44
N ARG A 341 15.44 33.99 -2.26
CA ARG A 341 16.22 35.14 -1.76
C ARG A 341 17.38 35.48 -2.68
N GLY A 342 18.10 34.46 -3.18
CA GLY A 342 19.17 34.63 -4.15
C GLY A 342 18.69 35.26 -5.45
N LEU A 343 17.54 34.82 -5.97
CA LEU A 343 16.93 35.38 -7.18
C LEU A 343 16.54 36.85 -6.99
N ALA A 344 15.84 37.17 -5.91
CA ALA A 344 15.43 38.55 -5.61
C ALA A 344 16.65 39.48 -5.45
N ALA A 345 17.72 39.01 -4.80
CA ALA A 345 18.96 39.76 -4.68
C ALA A 345 19.64 39.98 -6.04
N ALA A 346 19.70 38.94 -6.88
CA ALA A 346 20.30 39.03 -8.21
C ALA A 346 19.52 39.99 -9.14
N GLU A 347 18.19 40.00 -9.08
CA GLU A 347 17.36 40.97 -9.80
C GLU A 347 17.61 42.41 -9.34
N ALA A 348 17.70 42.63 -8.03
CA ALA A 348 17.98 43.94 -7.46
C ALA A 348 19.38 44.45 -7.83
N GLU A 349 20.39 43.58 -7.77
CA GLU A 349 21.77 43.89 -8.18
C GLU A 349 21.83 44.24 -9.67
N THR A 350 21.19 43.42 -10.51
CA THR A 350 21.09 43.63 -11.95
C THR A 350 20.43 44.99 -12.26
N ARG A 351 19.31 45.31 -11.61
CA ARG A 351 18.63 46.61 -11.74
C ARG A 351 19.52 47.78 -11.32
N SER A 352 20.25 47.64 -10.21
CA SER A 352 21.17 48.66 -9.71
C SER A 352 22.33 48.90 -10.68
N ALA A 353 22.95 47.83 -11.18
CA ALA A 353 24.03 47.89 -12.17
C ALA A 353 23.57 48.59 -13.46
N TYR A 354 22.37 48.29 -13.95
CA TYR A 354 21.80 48.97 -15.12
C TYR A 354 21.59 50.47 -14.90
N LEU A 355 20.99 50.87 -13.78
CA LEU A 355 20.81 52.29 -13.45
C LEU A 355 22.17 53.01 -13.28
N GLY A 356 23.16 52.33 -12.70
CA GLY A 356 24.53 52.82 -12.59
C GLY A 356 25.17 53.05 -13.97
N ALA A 357 24.99 52.12 -14.90
CA ALA A 357 25.49 52.25 -16.27
C ALA A 357 24.85 53.44 -17.03
N ILE A 358 23.54 53.64 -16.89
CA ILE A 358 22.84 54.78 -17.50
C ILE A 358 23.39 56.11 -16.96
N ARG A 359 23.57 56.23 -15.64
CA ARG A 359 24.16 57.43 -15.03
C ARG A 359 25.59 57.66 -15.50
N ALA A 360 26.40 56.60 -15.62
CA ALA A 360 27.76 56.71 -16.12
C ALA A 360 27.81 57.19 -17.57
N LEU A 361 26.89 56.72 -18.43
CA LEU A 361 26.77 57.20 -19.82
C LEU A 361 26.39 58.68 -19.88
N ALA A 362 25.41 59.12 -19.08
CA ALA A 362 25.02 60.52 -18.98
C ALA A 362 26.19 61.38 -18.47
N ALA A 363 26.90 60.95 -17.43
CA ALA A 363 28.06 61.65 -16.90
C ALA A 363 29.23 61.73 -17.91
N ALA A 364 29.47 60.68 -18.69
CA ALA A 364 30.50 60.67 -19.73
C ALA A 364 30.18 61.66 -20.86
N LEU A 365 28.90 61.76 -21.24
CA LEU A 365 28.43 62.76 -22.19
C LEU A 365 28.60 64.18 -21.62
N ASP A 366 28.14 64.40 -20.38
CA ASP A 366 28.25 65.67 -19.67
C ASP A 366 29.71 66.13 -19.54
N ALA A 367 30.68 65.21 -19.51
CA ALA A 367 32.12 65.52 -19.45
C ALA A 367 32.72 65.90 -20.81
N ARG A 368 32.12 65.45 -21.92
CA ARG A 368 32.57 65.80 -23.29
C ARG A 368 32.20 67.23 -23.65
N ASP A 369 31.08 67.72 -23.13
CA ASP A 369 30.68 69.12 -23.21
C ASP A 369 31.16 69.85 -21.92
N PRO A 370 32.20 70.70 -21.99
CA PRO A 370 32.85 71.29 -20.81
C PRO A 370 31.91 72.08 -19.87
N TYR A 371 30.68 72.36 -20.31
CA TYR A 371 29.72 73.23 -19.63
C TYR A 371 28.55 72.46 -18.98
N THR A 372 28.48 71.14 -19.19
CA THR A 372 27.35 70.31 -18.75
C THR A 372 27.66 69.39 -17.58
N ALA A 373 28.77 69.57 -16.85
CA ALA A 373 29.07 68.73 -15.69
C ALA A 373 27.91 68.70 -14.66
N GLY A 374 27.26 67.54 -14.55
CA GLY A 374 26.09 67.32 -13.68
C GLY A 374 24.80 68.02 -14.14
N HIS A 375 24.77 68.56 -15.36
CA HIS A 375 23.59 69.20 -15.96
C HIS A 375 22.44 68.21 -16.11
N SER A 376 22.72 67.05 -16.70
CA SER A 376 21.71 66.03 -16.97
C SER A 376 21.03 65.54 -15.68
N GLU A 377 21.79 65.39 -14.58
CA GLU A 377 21.26 65.05 -13.25
C GLU A 377 20.42 66.18 -12.62
N ARG A 378 20.83 67.44 -12.78
CA ARG A 378 20.06 68.60 -12.27
C ARG A 378 18.74 68.77 -13.02
N VAL A 379 18.76 68.68 -14.35
CA VAL A 379 17.55 68.72 -15.20
C VAL A 379 16.62 67.56 -14.86
N SER A 380 17.15 66.35 -14.71
CA SER A 380 16.38 65.18 -14.27
C SER A 380 15.73 65.40 -12.90
N THR A 381 16.49 65.92 -11.93
CA THR A 381 16.00 66.21 -10.58
C THR A 381 14.90 67.28 -10.60
N LEU A 382 15.09 68.37 -11.34
CA LEU A 382 14.09 69.44 -11.48
C LEU A 382 12.82 68.95 -12.15
N SER A 383 12.96 68.18 -13.24
CA SER A 383 11.84 67.60 -13.97
C SER A 383 10.99 66.71 -13.07
N VAL A 384 11.61 65.85 -12.26
CA VAL A 384 10.88 65.00 -11.29
C VAL A 384 10.17 65.84 -10.22
N LYS A 385 10.78 66.93 -9.73
CA LYS A 385 10.11 67.82 -8.77
C LYS A 385 8.89 68.52 -9.39
N MET A 386 9.02 69.02 -10.62
CA MET A 386 7.90 69.60 -11.37
C MET A 386 6.79 68.56 -11.60
N GLY A 387 7.15 67.35 -12.05
CA GLY A 387 6.19 66.26 -12.25
C GLY A 387 5.41 65.88 -10.99
N ARG A 388 6.05 65.94 -9.82
CA ARG A 388 5.36 65.73 -8.52
C ARG A 388 4.34 66.83 -8.22
N VAL A 389 4.69 68.10 -8.47
CA VAL A 389 3.73 69.22 -8.32
C VAL A 389 2.54 69.04 -9.26
N MET A 390 2.79 68.51 -10.46
CA MET A 390 1.78 68.23 -11.48
C MET A 390 1.03 66.90 -11.25
N ASN A 391 1.26 66.21 -10.12
CA ASN A 391 0.61 64.95 -9.74
C ASN A 391 0.82 63.77 -10.71
N LEU A 392 2.00 63.68 -11.34
CA LEU A 392 2.39 62.50 -12.12
C LEU A 392 2.57 61.27 -11.21
N ASP A 393 2.17 60.10 -11.70
CA ASP A 393 2.32 58.84 -10.97
C ASP A 393 3.78 58.34 -10.93
N ALA A 394 4.05 57.30 -10.15
CA ALA A 394 5.40 56.78 -9.96
C ALA A 394 6.06 56.27 -11.27
N ASN A 395 5.27 55.72 -12.20
CA ASN A 395 5.78 55.23 -13.48
C ASN A 395 6.10 56.41 -14.39
N GLN A 396 5.22 57.41 -14.47
CA GLN A 396 5.43 58.65 -15.22
C GLN A 396 6.67 59.41 -14.72
N LEU A 397 6.85 59.51 -13.39
CA LEU A 397 8.03 60.14 -12.80
C LEU A 397 9.33 59.40 -13.14
N GLU A 398 9.32 58.07 -13.22
CA GLU A 398 10.49 57.29 -13.63
C GLU A 398 10.79 57.47 -15.12
N VAL A 399 9.75 57.53 -15.96
CA VAL A 399 9.88 57.86 -17.38
C VAL A 399 10.52 59.22 -17.57
N LEU A 400 10.00 60.22 -16.86
CA LEU A 400 10.51 61.59 -16.84
C LEU A 400 11.95 61.66 -16.33
N ARG A 401 12.28 60.97 -15.24
CA ARG A 401 13.62 60.96 -14.64
C ARG A 401 14.67 60.46 -15.63
N LEU A 402 14.44 59.30 -16.25
CA LEU A 402 15.40 58.70 -17.18
C LEU A 402 15.42 59.42 -18.53
N GLY A 403 14.28 59.90 -19.01
CA GLY A 403 14.20 60.69 -20.25
C GLY A 403 14.94 62.01 -20.14
N ALA A 404 14.77 62.73 -19.02
CA ALA A 404 15.49 63.96 -18.73
C ALA A 404 17.00 63.73 -18.55
N LEU A 405 17.41 62.63 -17.91
CA LEU A 405 18.83 62.28 -17.74
C LEU A 405 19.54 62.00 -19.07
N LEU A 406 18.78 61.54 -20.08
CA LEU A 406 19.30 61.16 -21.40
C LEU A 406 18.93 62.13 -22.52
N HIS A 407 18.28 63.27 -22.23
CA HIS A 407 17.73 64.17 -23.24
C HIS A 407 18.78 64.62 -24.27
N ASP A 408 20.01 64.82 -23.79
CA ASP A 408 21.13 65.32 -24.56
C ASP A 408 22.00 64.24 -25.22
N ILE A 409 21.69 62.94 -25.06
CA ILE A 409 22.58 61.83 -25.48
C ILE A 409 23.01 61.90 -26.95
N GLY A 410 22.20 62.52 -27.81
CA GLY A 410 22.54 62.73 -29.21
C GLY A 410 23.68 63.72 -29.45
N LYS A 411 24.11 64.53 -28.47
CA LYS A 411 25.29 65.39 -28.58
C LYS A 411 26.56 64.58 -28.88
N ILE A 412 26.55 63.26 -28.66
CA ILE A 412 27.62 62.36 -29.09
C ILE A 412 27.93 62.46 -30.60
N GLY A 413 26.95 62.80 -31.45
CA GLY A 413 27.17 62.98 -32.89
C GLY A 413 27.49 64.40 -33.34
N VAL A 414 27.62 65.36 -32.43
CA VAL A 414 28.06 66.73 -32.74
C VAL A 414 29.59 66.80 -32.61
N SER A 415 30.26 67.54 -33.49
CA SER A 415 31.72 67.67 -33.46
C SER A 415 32.21 68.46 -32.24
N ASP A 416 33.40 68.12 -31.74
CA ASP A 416 34.01 68.80 -30.58
C ASP A 416 34.28 70.28 -30.86
N GLU A 417 34.59 70.65 -32.11
CA GLU A 417 34.80 72.03 -32.51
C GLU A 417 33.56 72.89 -32.30
N ILE A 418 32.37 72.35 -32.61
CA ILE A 418 31.09 73.05 -32.43
C ILE A 418 30.69 73.08 -30.95
N LEU A 419 30.82 71.96 -30.23
CA LEU A 419 30.45 71.87 -28.81
C LEU A 419 31.32 72.76 -27.92
N ARG A 420 32.61 72.93 -28.27
CA ARG A 420 33.60 73.67 -27.45
C ARG A 420 33.87 75.09 -27.94
N LYS A 421 33.08 75.60 -28.90
CA LYS A 421 33.28 76.93 -29.48
C LYS A 421 33.04 78.04 -28.46
N ASN A 422 34.07 78.87 -28.24
CA ASN A 422 33.98 80.06 -27.38
C ASN A 422 33.43 81.25 -28.18
N GLY A 423 32.12 81.28 -28.42
CA GLY A 423 31.45 82.37 -29.15
C GLY A 423 30.07 81.96 -29.70
N PRO A 424 29.34 82.87 -30.37
CA PRO A 424 28.08 82.52 -31.02
C PRO A 424 28.31 81.50 -32.13
N LEU A 425 27.36 80.58 -32.28
CA LEU A 425 27.32 79.63 -33.39
C LEU A 425 26.86 80.33 -34.66
N THR A 426 27.41 79.91 -35.79
CA THR A 426 26.88 80.22 -37.13
C THR A 426 25.56 79.47 -37.34
N ALA A 427 24.78 79.88 -38.34
CA ALA A 427 23.52 79.21 -38.67
C ALA A 427 23.75 77.74 -39.02
N GLU A 428 24.82 77.43 -39.75
CA GLU A 428 25.20 76.09 -40.17
C GLU A 428 25.60 75.21 -38.99
N GLU A 429 26.37 75.74 -38.03
CA GLU A 429 26.74 75.03 -36.80
C GLU A 429 25.53 74.80 -35.90
N PHE A 430 24.61 75.76 -35.82
CA PHE A 430 23.37 75.61 -35.04
C PHE A 430 22.44 74.53 -35.64
N GLU A 431 22.35 74.43 -36.97
CA GLU A 431 21.62 73.34 -37.64
C GLU A 431 22.23 71.96 -37.37
N GLN A 432 23.53 71.86 -37.06
CA GLN A 432 24.14 70.61 -36.62
C GLN A 432 23.74 70.26 -35.18
N ILE A 433 23.70 71.24 -34.28
CA ILE A 433 23.23 71.04 -32.89
C ILE A 433 21.77 70.60 -32.88
N LYS A 434 20.90 71.20 -33.69
CA LYS A 434 19.46 70.84 -33.76
C LYS A 434 19.18 69.38 -34.10
N ARG A 435 20.16 68.63 -34.59
CA ARG A 435 20.01 67.20 -34.92
C ARG A 435 20.15 66.28 -33.70
N HIS A 436 20.66 66.78 -32.58
CA HIS A 436 20.92 65.93 -31.42
C HIS A 436 19.65 65.28 -30.81
N PRO A 437 18.44 65.88 -30.78
CA PRO A 437 17.27 65.22 -30.22
C PRO A 437 16.89 63.98 -31.04
N ALA A 438 16.81 64.12 -32.37
CA ALA A 438 16.51 63.01 -33.29
C ALA A 438 17.61 61.93 -33.28
N LEU A 439 18.89 62.34 -33.17
CA LEU A 439 20.00 61.40 -33.04
C LEU A 439 19.93 60.63 -31.71
N GLY A 440 19.66 61.32 -30.60
CA GLY A 440 19.52 60.71 -29.28
C GLY A 440 18.40 59.69 -29.25
N ALA A 441 17.23 60.06 -29.78
CA ALA A 441 16.11 59.13 -29.96
C ALA A 441 16.48 57.92 -30.81
N ARG A 442 17.23 58.11 -31.91
CA ARG A 442 17.70 57.02 -32.78
C ARG A 442 18.65 56.05 -32.06
N ILE A 443 19.58 56.57 -31.24
CA ILE A 443 20.52 55.75 -30.46
C ILE A 443 19.74 54.91 -29.44
N LEU A 444 18.85 55.54 -28.68
CA LEU A 444 18.11 54.87 -27.61
C LEU A 444 17.06 53.87 -28.15
N ARG A 445 16.53 54.09 -29.35
CA ARG A 445 15.55 53.19 -30.00
C ARG A 445 16.08 51.77 -30.21
N GLN A 446 17.40 51.55 -30.18
CA GLN A 446 18.01 50.21 -30.26
C GLN A 446 17.78 49.36 -29.00
N VAL A 447 17.40 49.97 -27.88
CA VAL A 447 17.16 49.30 -26.61
C VAL A 447 15.68 49.43 -26.26
N PRO A 448 14.89 48.33 -26.27
CA PRO A 448 13.45 48.38 -26.03
C PRO A 448 13.03 49.06 -24.72
N LEU A 449 13.89 48.96 -23.69
CA LEU A 449 13.68 49.62 -22.40
C LEU A 449 13.48 51.14 -22.53
N PHE A 450 14.15 51.79 -23.49
CA PHE A 450 14.07 53.24 -23.62
C PHE A 450 12.86 53.75 -24.41
N ALA A 451 12.03 52.85 -24.95
CA ALA A 451 10.89 53.21 -25.79
C ALA A 451 9.96 54.27 -25.15
N PRO A 452 9.58 54.18 -23.85
CA PRO A 452 8.74 55.20 -23.21
C PRO A 452 9.40 56.58 -23.08
N HIS A 453 10.73 56.65 -23.11
CA HIS A 453 11.50 57.87 -22.86
C HIS A 453 11.85 58.62 -24.15
N LEU A 454 11.72 57.97 -25.32
CA LEU A 454 12.09 58.55 -26.61
C LEU A 454 11.43 59.89 -26.90
N PRO A 455 10.12 60.11 -26.62
CA PRO A 455 9.49 61.40 -26.89
C PRO A 455 10.12 62.56 -26.11
N ILE A 456 10.59 62.31 -24.88
CA ILE A 456 11.30 63.33 -24.09
C ILE A 456 12.61 63.69 -24.79
N VAL A 457 13.39 62.68 -25.16
CA VAL A 457 14.69 62.88 -25.81
C VAL A 457 14.54 63.54 -27.19
N GLU A 458 13.51 63.18 -27.95
CA GLU A 458 13.31 63.68 -29.32
C GLU A 458 12.68 65.09 -29.36
N LEU A 459 11.84 65.43 -28.38
CA LEU A 459 10.96 66.60 -28.44
C LEU A 459 11.24 67.66 -27.35
N HIS A 460 12.24 67.49 -26.49
CA HIS A 460 12.55 68.45 -25.41
C HIS A 460 12.97 69.85 -25.89
N HIS A 461 13.15 70.07 -27.19
CA HIS A 461 13.39 71.39 -27.79
C HIS A 461 12.20 71.91 -28.63
N GLU A 462 11.07 71.21 -28.61
CA GLU A 462 9.82 71.72 -29.15
C GLU A 462 9.27 72.84 -28.26
N ARG A 463 8.62 73.82 -28.91
CA ARG A 463 8.09 75.01 -28.25
C ARG A 463 6.59 75.10 -28.48
N PRO A 464 5.75 75.43 -27.48
CA PRO A 464 4.30 75.52 -27.65
C PRO A 464 3.86 76.45 -28.78
N ASP A 465 4.64 77.48 -29.10
CA ASP A 465 4.37 78.41 -30.21
C ASP A 465 4.64 77.85 -31.63
N GLY A 466 5.22 76.66 -31.76
CA GLY A 466 5.56 76.01 -33.03
C GLY A 466 6.91 76.45 -33.62
N ARG A 467 7.72 77.22 -32.90
CA ARG A 467 9.06 77.67 -33.34
C ARG A 467 10.20 76.77 -32.83
N GLY A 468 9.85 75.62 -32.25
CA GLY A 468 10.79 74.61 -31.78
C GLY A 468 11.29 73.70 -32.89
N TYR A 469 12.02 72.66 -32.49
CA TYR A 469 12.57 71.65 -33.40
C TYR A 469 12.56 70.27 -32.69
N PRO A 470 12.57 69.14 -33.41
CA PRO A 470 12.82 68.99 -34.86
C PRO A 470 11.59 69.11 -35.79
N PHE A 471 10.36 69.05 -35.29
CA PHE A 471 9.13 68.98 -36.08
C PHE A 471 8.28 70.26 -36.04
N GLY A 472 8.49 71.15 -35.08
CA GLY A 472 7.73 72.39 -34.95
C GLY A 472 6.31 72.17 -34.41
N LEU A 473 6.18 71.25 -33.45
CA LEU A 473 4.91 70.90 -32.81
C LEU A 473 4.36 72.07 -32.00
N ARG A 474 3.03 72.10 -31.76
CA ARG A 474 2.36 73.22 -31.09
C ARG A 474 1.58 72.74 -29.88
N GLY A 475 1.59 73.54 -28.81
CA GLY A 475 0.79 73.32 -27.60
C GLY A 475 0.83 71.87 -27.10
N GLU A 476 -0.33 71.22 -27.11
CA GLU A 476 -0.55 69.88 -26.55
C GLU A 476 -0.04 68.74 -27.44
N ASP A 477 0.34 69.00 -28.70
CA ASP A 477 0.97 67.99 -29.57
C ASP A 477 2.35 67.56 -29.06
N ILE A 478 2.97 68.40 -28.21
CA ILE A 478 4.22 68.09 -27.52
C ILE A 478 3.86 67.33 -26.23
N PRO A 479 4.34 66.11 -25.99
CA PRO A 479 4.05 65.38 -24.76
C PRO A 479 4.42 66.18 -23.51
N LEU A 480 3.58 66.11 -22.47
CA LEU A 480 3.78 66.85 -21.22
C LEU A 480 5.18 66.65 -20.65
N ASP A 481 5.68 65.42 -20.66
CA ASP A 481 7.02 65.08 -20.15
C ASP A 481 8.13 65.85 -20.88
N ALA A 482 8.02 66.04 -22.20
CA ALA A 482 8.97 66.82 -23.00
C ALA A 482 8.87 68.32 -22.68
N ARG A 483 7.66 68.85 -22.45
CA ARG A 483 7.44 70.25 -22.05
C ARG A 483 8.02 70.55 -20.66
N ILE A 484 7.90 69.60 -19.72
CA ILE A 484 8.53 69.68 -18.40
C ILE A 484 10.06 69.74 -18.54
N VAL A 485 10.66 68.82 -19.32
CA VAL A 485 12.11 68.81 -19.54
C VAL A 485 12.58 70.08 -20.25
N HIS A 486 11.81 70.62 -21.21
CA HIS A 486 12.15 71.88 -21.89
C HIS A 486 12.31 73.05 -20.90
N VAL A 487 11.40 73.19 -19.95
CA VAL A 487 11.44 74.23 -18.91
C VAL A 487 12.58 73.98 -17.92
N ALA A 488 12.78 72.73 -17.48
CA ALA A 488 13.84 72.36 -16.56
C ALA A 488 15.25 72.58 -17.16
N ASP A 489 15.45 72.19 -18.43
CA ASP A 489 16.69 72.42 -19.18
C ASP A 489 16.95 73.92 -19.35
N ALA A 490 15.96 74.70 -19.78
CA ALA A 490 16.10 76.15 -19.92
C ALA A 490 16.47 76.84 -18.60
N PHE A 491 15.89 76.41 -17.47
CA PHE A 491 16.24 76.93 -16.15
C PHE A 491 17.68 76.59 -15.76
N ASP A 492 18.10 75.32 -15.89
CA ASP A 492 19.47 74.91 -15.57
C ASP A 492 20.48 75.60 -16.49
N ALA A 493 20.17 75.74 -17.77
CA ALA A 493 20.95 76.47 -18.76
C ALA A 493 21.13 77.95 -18.42
N MET A 494 20.13 78.58 -17.79
CA MET A 494 20.19 79.97 -17.35
C MET A 494 20.99 80.17 -16.06
N THR A 495 20.84 79.24 -15.12
CA THR A 495 21.40 79.32 -13.77
C THR A 495 22.78 78.67 -13.62
N SER A 496 23.24 77.92 -14.62
CA SER A 496 24.59 77.36 -14.69
C SER A 496 25.57 78.28 -15.40
N ALA A 497 26.85 78.25 -14.99
CA ALA A 497 27.92 79.01 -15.65
C ALA A 497 28.32 78.35 -16.99
N ARG A 498 28.52 79.16 -18.04
CA ARG A 498 28.95 78.73 -19.39
C ARG A 498 30.17 79.55 -19.85
N ALA A 499 30.97 79.07 -20.81
CA ALA A 499 32.20 79.78 -21.24
C ALA A 499 32.00 81.26 -21.62
N TYR A 500 30.86 81.59 -22.21
CA TYR A 500 30.55 82.92 -22.71
C TYR A 500 29.63 83.73 -21.77
N ARG A 501 29.20 83.16 -20.63
CA ARG A 501 28.26 83.83 -19.71
C ARG A 501 28.33 83.28 -18.28
N ALA A 502 28.43 84.18 -17.31
CA ALA A 502 28.26 83.85 -15.89
C ALA A 502 26.85 83.28 -15.60
N ALA A 503 26.75 82.44 -14.57
CA ALA A 503 25.49 81.96 -14.03
C ALA A 503 24.57 83.15 -13.68
N ARG A 504 23.32 83.12 -14.14
CA ARG A 504 22.33 84.14 -13.76
C ARG A 504 21.72 83.79 -12.39
N PRO A 505 21.40 84.79 -11.55
CA PRO A 505 20.61 84.54 -10.34
C PRO A 505 19.27 83.86 -10.70
N ALA A 506 18.81 82.95 -9.85
CA ALA A 506 17.56 82.21 -10.08
C ALA A 506 16.37 83.14 -10.35
N ALA A 507 16.27 84.27 -9.63
CA ALA A 507 15.24 85.28 -9.85
C ALA A 507 15.20 85.84 -11.29
N VAL A 508 16.37 86.01 -11.93
CA VAL A 508 16.46 86.46 -13.33
C VAL A 508 16.02 85.35 -14.29
N ALA A 509 16.36 84.09 -13.98
CA ALA A 509 15.90 82.95 -14.77
C ALA A 509 14.37 82.79 -14.68
N PHE A 510 13.77 82.96 -13.50
CA PHE A 510 12.32 82.92 -13.33
C PHE A 510 11.61 84.04 -14.09
N ALA A 511 12.09 85.29 -13.98
CA ALA A 511 11.50 86.41 -14.72
C ALA A 511 11.55 86.17 -16.24
N GLU A 512 12.60 85.53 -16.75
CA GLU A 512 12.70 85.17 -18.17
C GLU A 512 11.71 84.05 -18.56
N LEU A 513 11.57 83.00 -17.73
CA LEU A 513 10.59 81.93 -17.95
C LEU A 513 9.15 82.47 -17.94
N GLU A 514 8.83 83.36 -17.00
CA GLU A 514 7.53 84.04 -16.92
C GLU A 514 7.28 84.94 -18.13
N ARG A 515 8.28 85.71 -18.56
CA ARG A 515 8.19 86.59 -19.74
C ARG A 515 7.86 85.83 -21.02
N PHE A 516 8.40 84.62 -21.19
CA PHE A 516 8.16 83.79 -22.37
C PHE A 516 7.14 82.67 -22.14
N SER A 517 6.44 82.69 -21.01
CA SER A 517 5.31 81.80 -20.71
C SER A 517 4.19 81.97 -21.75
N GLY A 518 3.62 80.86 -22.21
CA GLY A 518 2.60 80.83 -23.25
C GLY A 518 3.12 81.00 -24.68
N THR A 519 4.44 81.21 -24.85
CA THR A 519 5.10 81.22 -26.17
C THR A 519 6.17 80.14 -26.26
N GLN A 520 7.36 80.39 -25.68
CA GLN A 520 8.46 79.44 -25.66
C GLN A 520 8.24 78.33 -24.63
N PHE A 521 7.57 78.64 -23.52
CA PHE A 521 7.37 77.72 -22.41
C PHE A 521 5.88 77.46 -22.16
N ASP A 522 5.54 76.23 -21.77
CA ASP A 522 4.19 75.88 -21.32
C ASP A 522 3.93 76.56 -19.95
N PRO A 523 2.87 77.40 -19.82
CA PRO A 523 2.53 78.06 -18.57
C PRO A 523 2.43 77.12 -17.37
N ALA A 524 1.80 75.95 -17.53
CA ALA A 524 1.62 75.00 -16.44
C ALA A 524 2.95 74.41 -15.96
N CYS A 525 3.91 74.24 -16.86
CA CYS A 525 5.26 73.76 -16.52
C CYS A 525 6.06 74.85 -15.80
N VAL A 526 5.94 76.12 -16.21
CA VAL A 526 6.59 77.26 -15.52
C VAL A 526 6.06 77.40 -14.08
N GLU A 527 4.74 77.33 -13.90
CA GLU A 527 4.11 77.34 -12.58
C GLU A 527 4.58 76.16 -11.72
N ALA A 528 4.68 74.95 -12.31
CA ALA A 528 5.18 73.78 -11.61
C ALA A 528 6.64 73.93 -11.16
N LEU A 529 7.49 74.56 -11.97
CA LEU A 529 8.88 74.84 -11.58
C LEU A 529 8.96 75.82 -10.41
N LEU A 530 8.16 76.89 -10.44
CA LEU A 530 8.11 77.87 -9.36
C LEU A 530 7.65 77.22 -8.04
N ALA A 531 6.61 76.39 -8.10
CA ALA A 531 6.09 75.67 -6.94
C ALA A 531 7.04 74.56 -6.44
N ALA A 532 7.87 73.98 -7.31
CA ALA A 532 8.85 72.95 -6.97
C ALA A 532 10.08 73.49 -6.19
N MET A 533 10.23 74.81 -6.08
CA MET A 533 11.39 75.46 -5.46
C MET A 533 11.08 75.92 -4.03
N PRO A 534 12.04 75.85 -3.09
CA PRO A 534 11.82 76.24 -1.71
C PRO A 534 11.54 77.75 -1.60
N ALA A 535 10.60 78.13 -0.71
CA ALA A 535 10.02 79.46 -0.55
C ALA A 535 10.99 80.61 -0.16
N ASN A 536 12.30 80.39 -0.11
CA ASN A 536 13.29 81.46 0.06
C ASN A 536 13.63 82.12 -1.28
N HIS A 537 12.60 82.63 -1.97
CA HIS A 537 12.80 83.70 -2.94
C HIS A 537 12.73 85.01 -2.17
N ASP A 538 13.84 85.38 -1.53
CA ASP A 538 14.11 86.79 -1.24
C ASP A 538 14.26 87.47 -2.60
N ILE A 539 13.12 87.89 -3.15
CA ILE A 539 13.06 88.90 -4.19
C ILE A 539 13.48 90.19 -3.49
N ALA A 540 14.79 90.42 -3.38
CA ALA A 540 15.30 91.74 -3.10
C ALA A 540 14.95 92.61 -4.33
N GLU A 541 13.78 93.26 -4.27
CA GLU A 541 13.31 94.30 -5.19
C GLU A 541 14.36 95.37 -5.58
N PRO A 542 15.45 95.69 -4.83
CA PRO A 542 16.41 96.68 -5.28
C PRO A 542 17.29 96.25 -6.48
N ALA A 543 17.49 94.94 -6.72
CA ALA A 543 18.43 94.48 -7.74
C ALA A 543 17.84 94.45 -9.17
N LEU A 544 16.53 94.19 -9.29
CA LEU A 544 15.84 94.13 -10.59
C LEU A 544 15.72 95.52 -11.24
N ALA A 545 15.48 96.56 -10.43
CA ALA A 545 15.44 97.95 -10.88
C ALA A 545 16.83 98.49 -11.32
N GLN A 546 17.91 98.09 -10.65
CA GLN A 546 19.28 98.50 -11.01
C GLN A 546 19.81 97.83 -12.29
N LEU A 547 19.36 96.62 -12.62
CA LEU A 547 19.78 95.89 -13.82
C LEU A 547 19.00 96.30 -15.07
N LEU A 548 17.70 96.60 -14.94
CA LEU A 548 16.89 97.12 -16.06
C LEU A 548 17.28 98.56 -16.45
N GLY A 549 17.84 99.34 -15.54
CA GLY A 549 18.33 100.70 -15.81
C GLY A 549 19.65 100.80 -16.58
N ARG A 550 20.37 99.69 -16.83
CA ARG A 550 21.71 99.70 -17.46
C ARG A 550 21.78 99.23 -18.93
N GLN A 551 20.64 99.00 -19.59
CA GLN A 551 20.60 98.66 -21.03
C GLN A 551 19.88 99.67 -21.92
N LEU A 552 19.76 100.93 -21.47
CA LEU A 552 19.43 102.07 -22.33
C LEU A 552 20.55 103.12 -22.27
N VAL A 553 21.72 102.79 -22.83
CA VAL A 553 22.62 103.69 -23.60
C VAL A 553 23.43 102.84 -24.56
#